data_AF-A0A256FZP1-F1
#
_entry.id   AF-A0A256FZP1-F1
#
_cell.length_a   1.000
_cell.length_b   1.000
_cell.length_c   1.000
_cell.angle_alpha   90.00
_cell.angle_beta   90.00
_cell.angle_gamma   90.00
#
_symmetry.space_group_name_H-M   'P 1'
#
loop_
_entity.id
_entity.type
_entity.pdbx_description
1 polymer ?
#
loop_
_entity_poly.entity_id
_entity_poly.type
_entity_poly.pdbx_seq_one_letter_code
_entity_poly.pdbx_strand_id
1 'polypeptide(L)'
;MSQIFRQKIFWKKTLWWTWKVYEFLCVTIVTLYIAFVFVGLVAHFNDSYVLPNKMVVKRVFDFTLYGRPDLFAADGHTLLARDLDMMCFNDRYIEVYAATGGGLIDGETNLRVSPQYGKDVSGLHRGPFSCNGYYIGWVGASLLFERNQEPSEGPCDWLNFSNPNLKNLAWFEKRRCRSRR
;
A
#
# COMPACT_ATOMS: atom_id res chain seq x y z
N MET A 1 35.06 63.78 9.37
CA MET A 1 33.62 63.52 9.12
C MET A 1 33.32 62.43 8.07
N SER A 2 34.22 62.18 7.10
CA SER A 2 34.02 61.21 5.99
C SER A 2 34.02 59.71 6.38
N GLN A 3 34.84 59.28 7.36
CA GLN A 3 34.97 57.85 7.72
C GLN A 3 33.75 57.27 8.45
N ILE A 4 33.12 58.03 9.36
CA ILE A 4 31.96 57.59 10.15
C ILE A 4 30.73 57.36 9.24
N PHE A 5 30.59 58.16 8.19
CA PHE A 5 29.48 58.04 7.24
C PHE A 5 29.63 56.80 6.34
N ARG A 6 30.86 56.51 5.88
CA ARG A 6 31.17 55.26 5.16
C ARG A 6 30.94 54.01 6.00
N GLN A 7 31.27 54.07 7.29
CA GLN A 7 31.05 52.96 8.22
C GLN A 7 29.55 52.68 8.40
N LYS A 8 28.71 53.70 8.62
CA LYS A 8 27.25 53.52 8.75
C LYS A 8 26.60 52.95 7.47
N ILE A 9 27.03 53.37 6.29
CA ILE A 9 26.52 52.86 5.01
C ILE A 9 26.94 51.40 4.81
N PHE A 10 28.19 51.06 5.14
CA PHE A 10 28.69 49.69 5.08
C PHE A 10 27.86 48.76 5.97
N TRP A 11 27.65 49.12 7.23
CA TRP A 11 26.85 48.35 8.19
C TRP A 11 25.39 48.18 7.75
N LYS A 12 24.77 49.21 7.18
CA LYS A 12 23.38 49.13 6.66
C LYS A 12 23.29 48.16 5.48
N LYS A 13 24.30 48.14 4.60
CA LYS A 13 24.36 47.27 3.43
C LYS A 13 24.60 45.81 3.83
N THR A 14 25.49 45.55 4.79
CA THR A 14 25.68 44.19 5.34
C THR A 14 24.42 43.69 6.05
N LEU A 15 23.75 44.52 6.85
CA LEU A 15 22.52 44.13 7.56
C LEU A 15 21.39 43.77 6.59
N TRP A 16 21.25 44.53 5.50
CA TRP A 16 20.29 44.23 4.43
C TRP A 16 20.64 42.93 3.69
N TRP A 17 21.91 42.69 3.39
CA TRP A 17 22.36 41.44 2.78
C TRP A 17 22.12 40.24 3.70
N THR A 18 22.45 40.34 4.98
CA THR A 18 22.18 39.26 5.96
C THR A 18 20.70 38.98 6.10
N TRP A 19 19.85 40.01 6.06
CA TRP A 19 18.40 39.85 6.07
C TRP A 19 17.90 39.11 4.81
N LYS A 20 18.40 39.48 3.63
CA LYS A 20 18.04 38.82 2.37
C LYS A 20 18.51 37.36 2.31
N VAL A 21 19.69 37.07 2.84
CA VAL A 21 20.19 35.69 2.97
C VAL A 21 19.32 34.90 3.94
N TYR A 22 18.92 35.48 5.07
CA TYR A 22 18.01 34.86 6.03
C TYR A 22 16.64 34.56 5.41
N GLU A 23 16.01 35.54 4.73
CA GLU A 23 14.75 35.32 4.02
C GLU A 23 14.86 34.19 2.99
N PHE A 24 15.93 34.18 2.20
CA PHE A 24 16.16 33.14 1.19
C PHE A 24 16.29 31.76 1.83
N LEU A 25 17.07 31.64 2.92
CA LEU A 25 17.23 30.38 3.67
C LEU A 25 15.92 29.90 4.27
N CYS A 26 15.13 30.79 4.89
CA CYS A 26 13.82 30.43 5.42
C CYS A 26 12.88 29.92 4.32
N VAL A 27 12.80 30.63 3.19
CA VAL A 27 11.95 30.22 2.07
C VAL A 27 12.41 28.89 1.51
N THR A 28 13.72 28.67 1.34
CA THR A 28 14.24 27.39 0.83
C THR A 28 13.98 26.24 1.80
N ILE A 29 14.19 26.42 3.11
CA ILE A 29 13.90 25.37 4.11
C ILE A 29 12.40 25.02 4.10
N VAL A 30 11.51 26.00 4.11
CA VAL A 30 10.06 25.76 4.06
C VAL A 30 9.67 25.07 2.75
N THR A 31 10.23 25.50 1.62
CA THR A 31 9.95 24.89 0.31
C THR A 31 10.42 23.43 0.27
N LEU A 32 11.63 23.15 0.79
CA LEU A 32 12.16 21.79 0.88
C LEU A 32 11.33 20.91 1.82
N TYR A 33 10.86 21.45 2.93
CA TYR A 33 9.99 20.73 3.86
C TYR A 33 8.65 20.37 3.20
N ILE A 34 8.01 21.32 2.51
CA ILE A 34 6.77 21.06 1.76
C ILE A 34 7.00 20.00 0.68
N ALA A 35 8.09 20.11 -0.09
CA ALA A 35 8.44 19.13 -1.11
C ALA A 35 8.66 17.74 -0.50
N PHE A 36 9.36 17.65 0.64
CA PHE A 36 9.58 16.39 1.35
C PHE A 36 8.28 15.76 1.84
N VAL A 37 7.39 16.53 2.45
CA VAL A 37 6.06 16.07 2.87
C VAL A 37 5.25 15.58 1.67
N PHE A 38 5.27 16.34 0.57
CA PHE A 38 4.55 15.97 -0.66
C PHE A 38 5.09 14.66 -1.26
N VAL A 39 6.42 14.50 -1.34
CA VAL A 39 7.05 13.25 -1.79
C VAL A 39 6.66 12.08 -0.88
N GLY A 40 6.70 12.27 0.44
CA GLY A 40 6.30 11.23 1.40
C GLY A 40 4.83 10.82 1.24
N LEU A 41 3.96 11.78 0.93
CA LEU A 41 2.53 11.59 0.68
C LEU A 41 2.29 10.86 -0.65
N VAL A 42 2.91 11.31 -1.74
CA VAL A 42 2.84 10.64 -3.05
C VAL A 42 3.35 9.20 -2.95
N ALA A 43 4.48 8.99 -2.26
CA ALA A 43 5.01 7.65 -2.03
C ALA A 43 4.04 6.78 -1.21
N HIS A 44 3.26 7.35 -0.29
CA HIS A 44 2.24 6.59 0.47
C HIS A 44 1.13 6.06 -0.41
N PHE A 45 0.65 6.89 -1.34
CA PHE A 45 -0.46 6.55 -2.22
C PHE A 45 -0.03 5.90 -3.53
N ASN A 46 1.26 5.57 -3.66
CA ASN A 46 1.77 4.75 -4.77
C ASN A 46 2.15 3.33 -4.32
N ASP A 47 1.88 2.98 -3.05
CA ASP A 47 2.11 1.64 -2.54
C ASP A 47 1.16 0.66 -3.26
N SER A 48 1.76 -0.36 -3.87
CA SER A 48 1.05 -1.40 -4.59
C SER A 48 1.65 -2.77 -4.29
N TYR A 49 0.81 -3.79 -4.37
CA TYR A 49 1.19 -5.15 -4.06
C TYR A 49 0.60 -6.11 -5.09
N VAL A 50 1.47 -6.90 -5.71
CA VAL A 50 1.07 -7.89 -6.71
C VAL A 50 0.82 -9.23 -6.02
N LEU A 51 -0.39 -9.76 -6.17
CA LEU A 51 -0.83 -11.04 -5.64
C LEU A 51 -0.32 -12.22 -6.51
N PRO A 52 -0.34 -13.46 -5.99
CA PRO A 52 0.04 -14.66 -6.75
C PRO A 52 -0.73 -14.86 -8.06
N ASN A 53 -2.00 -14.45 -8.09
CA ASN A 53 -2.87 -14.47 -9.27
C ASN A 53 -2.68 -13.26 -10.20
N LYS A 54 -1.60 -12.49 -10.01
CA LYS A 54 -1.19 -11.28 -10.76
C LYS A 54 -2.08 -10.05 -10.56
N MET A 55 -3.22 -10.15 -9.88
CA MET A 55 -4.01 -8.98 -9.51
C MET A 55 -3.21 -8.06 -8.57
N VAL A 56 -3.56 -6.78 -8.59
CA VAL A 56 -2.78 -5.75 -7.89
C VAL A 56 -3.66 -5.04 -6.87
N VAL A 57 -3.25 -5.10 -5.61
CA VAL A 57 -3.86 -4.28 -4.55
C VAL A 57 -3.08 -2.96 -4.52
N LYS A 58 -3.76 -1.81 -4.61
CA LYS A 58 -3.13 -0.49 -4.58
C LYS A 58 -3.75 0.38 -3.51
N ARG A 59 -2.94 1.17 -2.82
CA ARG A 59 -3.43 2.20 -1.91
C ARG A 59 -3.75 3.45 -2.72
N VAL A 60 -5.03 3.77 -2.86
CA VAL A 60 -5.49 4.96 -3.57
C VAL A 60 -5.76 6.08 -2.57
N PHE A 61 -5.39 7.30 -2.94
CA PHE A 61 -5.73 8.46 -2.12
C PHE A 61 -7.25 8.67 -2.07
N ASP A 62 -7.78 8.73 -0.86
CA ASP A 62 -9.16 9.10 -0.59
C ASP A 62 -9.16 10.15 0.52
N PHE A 63 -9.74 11.32 0.23
CA PHE A 63 -9.81 12.44 1.18
C PHE A 63 -10.57 12.09 2.46
N THR A 64 -11.49 11.12 2.41
CA THR A 64 -12.32 10.72 3.55
C THR A 64 -11.62 9.70 4.45
N LEU A 65 -10.80 8.80 3.88
CA LEU A 65 -10.22 7.65 4.59
C LEU A 65 -8.69 7.73 4.77
N TYR A 66 -8.05 8.84 4.39
CA TYR A 66 -6.59 9.01 4.40
C TYR A 66 -5.83 7.91 3.63
N GLY A 67 -6.50 7.25 2.69
CA GLY A 67 -5.98 6.14 1.91
C GLY A 67 -6.84 4.90 1.98
N ARG A 68 -7.27 4.40 0.82
CA ARG A 68 -8.04 3.17 0.74
C ARG A 68 -7.38 2.12 -0.15
N PRO A 69 -7.36 0.85 0.28
CA PRO A 69 -6.99 -0.26 -0.58
C PRO A 69 -8.06 -0.51 -1.65
N ASP A 70 -7.67 -0.47 -2.91
CA ASP A 70 -8.50 -0.89 -4.05
C ASP A 70 -7.83 -2.10 -4.73
N LEU A 71 -8.65 -3.00 -5.27
CA LEU A 71 -8.20 -4.15 -6.06
C LEU A 71 -8.30 -3.84 -7.55
N PHE A 72 -7.20 -4.08 -8.25
CA PHE A 72 -7.08 -3.92 -9.69
C PHE A 72 -6.75 -5.26 -10.37
N ALA A 73 -7.11 -5.35 -11.65
CA ALA A 73 -6.72 -6.47 -12.50
C ALA A 73 -5.19 -6.54 -12.68
N ALA A 74 -4.74 -7.59 -13.38
CA ALA A 74 -3.31 -7.79 -13.66
C ALA A 74 -2.67 -6.67 -14.51
N ASP A 75 -3.48 -5.87 -15.21
CA ASP A 75 -3.03 -4.66 -15.90
C ASP A 75 -2.68 -3.51 -14.94
N GLY A 76 -3.10 -3.59 -13.67
CA GLY A 76 -2.93 -2.55 -12.67
C GLY A 76 -3.79 -1.30 -12.89
N HIS A 77 -4.73 -1.31 -13.84
CA HIS A 77 -5.54 -0.16 -14.23
C HIS A 77 -7.04 -0.42 -14.12
N THR A 78 -7.50 -1.63 -14.42
CA THR A 78 -8.92 -2.01 -14.35
C THR A 78 -9.32 -2.24 -12.91
N LEU A 79 -10.22 -1.41 -12.37
CA LEU A 79 -10.73 -1.51 -11.00
C LEU A 79 -11.71 -2.67 -10.87
N LEU A 80 -11.44 -3.60 -9.94
CA LEU A 80 -12.26 -4.79 -9.68
C LEU A 80 -13.08 -4.70 -8.39
N ALA A 81 -12.48 -4.17 -7.33
CA ALA A 81 -13.14 -3.91 -6.06
C ALA A 81 -12.62 -2.62 -5.43
N ARG A 82 -13.53 -1.86 -4.84
CA ARG A 82 -13.25 -0.58 -4.19
C ARG A 82 -13.41 -0.72 -2.69
N ASP A 83 -12.51 -0.10 -1.93
CA ASP A 83 -12.55 -0.06 -0.47
C ASP A 83 -12.50 -1.47 0.14
N LEU A 84 -11.41 -2.17 -0.20
CA LEU A 84 -11.13 -3.55 0.16
C LEU A 84 -10.72 -3.65 1.63
N ASP A 85 -11.60 -4.15 2.49
CA ASP A 85 -11.26 -4.34 3.89
C ASP A 85 -10.45 -5.63 4.06
N MET A 86 -11.05 -6.77 3.70
CA MET A 86 -10.44 -8.09 3.82
C MET A 86 -10.49 -8.87 2.52
N MET A 87 -9.58 -9.83 2.36
CA MET A 87 -9.57 -10.72 1.21
C MET A 87 -9.12 -12.14 1.57
N CYS A 88 -9.48 -13.08 0.70
CA CYS A 88 -8.99 -14.44 0.65
C CYS A 88 -8.63 -14.77 -0.80
N PHE A 89 -7.44 -15.28 -1.10
CA PHE A 89 -7.02 -15.49 -2.49
C PHE A 89 -6.17 -16.74 -2.68
N ASN A 90 -6.24 -17.31 -3.88
CA ASN A 90 -5.39 -18.41 -4.35
C ASN A 90 -4.78 -18.05 -5.72
N ASP A 91 -4.30 -19.04 -6.46
CA ASP A 91 -3.63 -18.85 -7.76
C ASP A 91 -4.52 -18.25 -8.85
N ARG A 92 -5.85 -18.35 -8.71
CA ARG A 92 -6.81 -17.90 -9.73
C ARG A 92 -7.83 -16.92 -9.18
N TYR A 93 -8.44 -17.25 -8.05
CA TYR A 93 -9.56 -16.52 -7.50
C TYR A 93 -9.15 -15.63 -6.33
N ILE A 94 -9.91 -14.56 -6.13
CA ILE A 94 -9.90 -13.74 -4.92
C ILE A 94 -11.34 -13.52 -4.46
N GLU A 95 -11.61 -13.85 -3.21
CA GLU A 95 -12.82 -13.46 -2.50
C GLU A 95 -12.53 -12.18 -1.73
N VAL A 96 -13.36 -11.17 -1.90
CA VAL A 96 -13.18 -9.85 -1.30
C VAL A 96 -14.33 -9.52 -0.37
N TYR A 97 -14.01 -8.88 0.75
CA TYR A 97 -14.94 -8.17 1.61
C TYR A 97 -14.63 -6.68 1.51
N ALA A 98 -15.60 -5.91 1.00
CA ALA A 98 -15.43 -4.50 0.69
C ALA A 98 -16.71 -3.73 1.04
N ALA A 99 -16.57 -2.46 1.45
CA ALA A 99 -17.70 -1.63 1.84
C ALA A 99 -18.72 -1.44 0.70
N THR A 100 -18.25 -1.46 -0.55
CA THR A 100 -19.08 -1.32 -1.76
C THR A 100 -19.66 -2.63 -2.29
N GLY A 101 -19.47 -3.73 -1.55
CA GLY A 101 -19.96 -5.05 -1.87
C GLY A 101 -18.82 -6.04 -2.11
N GLY A 102 -18.84 -7.13 -1.34
CA GLY A 102 -17.91 -8.25 -1.48
C GLY A 102 -18.27 -9.21 -2.62
N GLY A 103 -17.43 -10.21 -2.82
CA GLY A 103 -17.69 -11.29 -3.75
C GLY A 103 -16.44 -12.01 -4.24
N LEU A 104 -16.66 -13.08 -4.99
CA LEU A 104 -15.61 -13.86 -5.64
C LEU A 104 -15.29 -13.24 -7.01
N ILE A 105 -14.00 -13.11 -7.32
CA ILE A 105 -13.50 -12.55 -8.59
C ILE A 105 -12.51 -13.55 -9.18
N ASP A 106 -12.63 -13.83 -10.48
CA ASP A 106 -11.69 -14.65 -11.24
C ASP A 106 -10.57 -13.76 -11.80
N GLY A 107 -9.33 -13.99 -11.39
CA GLY A 107 -8.17 -13.25 -11.86
C GLY A 107 -7.79 -13.51 -13.32
N GLU A 108 -8.33 -14.56 -13.95
CA GLU A 108 -8.12 -14.81 -15.38
C GLU A 108 -9.04 -13.94 -16.24
N THR A 109 -10.31 -13.84 -15.85
CA THR A 109 -11.34 -13.15 -16.65
C THR A 109 -11.65 -11.74 -16.14
N ASN A 110 -11.19 -11.38 -14.94
CA ASN A 110 -11.53 -10.15 -14.22
C ASN A 110 -13.03 -9.99 -13.91
N LEU A 111 -13.79 -11.08 -13.99
CA LEU A 111 -15.24 -11.07 -13.76
C LEU A 111 -15.58 -11.55 -12.36
N ARG A 112 -16.67 -10.99 -11.82
CA ARG A 112 -17.27 -11.51 -10.60
C ARG A 112 -17.87 -12.89 -10.88
N VAL A 113 -17.51 -13.84 -10.04
CA VAL A 113 -18.04 -15.19 -10.06
C VAL A 113 -19.15 -15.26 -9.03
N SER A 114 -20.35 -15.62 -9.47
CA SER A 114 -21.43 -15.93 -8.53
C SER A 114 -21.17 -17.34 -7.99
N PRO A 115 -21.04 -17.53 -6.67
CA PRO A 115 -20.91 -18.87 -6.11
C PRO A 115 -22.12 -19.69 -6.52
N GLN A 116 -21.89 -20.83 -7.17
CA GLN A 116 -22.98 -21.77 -7.45
C GLN A 116 -23.46 -22.34 -6.12
N TYR A 117 -24.78 -22.37 -5.91
CA TYR A 117 -25.39 -22.85 -4.68
C TYR A 117 -24.80 -24.21 -4.27
N GLY A 118 -24.13 -24.28 -3.11
CA GLY A 118 -23.57 -25.51 -2.56
C GLY A 118 -22.26 -26.01 -3.19
N LYS A 119 -21.61 -25.27 -4.10
CA LYS A 119 -20.29 -25.62 -4.64
C LYS A 119 -19.27 -24.53 -4.34
N ASP A 120 -18.23 -24.88 -3.61
CA ASP A 120 -17.03 -24.05 -3.55
C ASP A 120 -16.26 -24.21 -4.87
N VAL A 121 -16.55 -23.31 -5.81
CA VAL A 121 -15.89 -23.26 -7.13
C VAL A 121 -14.44 -22.80 -7.01
N SER A 122 -14.10 -22.12 -5.92
CA SER A 122 -12.81 -21.46 -5.74
C SER A 122 -11.82 -22.28 -4.92
N GLY A 123 -12.30 -23.16 -4.04
CA GLY A 123 -11.48 -23.83 -3.03
C GLY A 123 -11.03 -22.90 -1.90
N LEU A 124 -11.53 -21.67 -1.85
CA LEU A 124 -11.17 -20.65 -0.86
C LEU A 124 -11.98 -20.79 0.44
N HIS A 125 -13.06 -21.56 0.46
CA HIS A 125 -13.98 -21.62 1.58
C HIS A 125 -13.87 -22.94 2.35
N ARG A 126 -13.57 -22.87 3.67
CA ARG A 126 -13.59 -24.04 4.59
C ARG A 126 -14.77 -24.02 5.58
N GLY A 127 -15.62 -22.99 5.52
CA GLY A 127 -16.63 -22.68 6.52
C GLY A 127 -16.77 -21.17 6.74
N PRO A 128 -17.75 -20.71 7.55
CA PRO A 128 -18.01 -19.29 7.75
C PRO A 128 -16.76 -18.58 8.30
N PHE A 129 -16.35 -17.50 7.63
CA PHE A 129 -15.19 -16.68 7.98
C PHE A 129 -13.81 -17.38 7.92
N SER A 130 -13.70 -18.52 7.25
CA SER A 130 -12.42 -19.20 7.01
C SER A 130 -11.93 -19.01 5.58
N CYS A 131 -10.60 -18.97 5.40
CA CYS A 131 -9.95 -18.88 4.10
C CYS A 131 -9.07 -20.12 3.89
N ASN A 132 -9.11 -20.69 2.70
CA ASN A 132 -8.25 -21.80 2.28
C ASN A 132 -7.39 -21.41 1.07
N GLY A 133 -7.04 -20.13 1.00
CA GLY A 133 -6.10 -19.58 0.04
C GLY A 133 -4.67 -19.57 0.57
N TYR A 134 -3.89 -18.58 0.16
CA TYR A 134 -2.52 -18.34 0.66
C TYR A 134 -2.45 -18.05 2.17
N TYR A 135 -3.54 -17.55 2.74
CA TYR A 135 -3.75 -17.44 4.18
C TYR A 135 -4.81 -18.45 4.65
N ILE A 136 -4.72 -18.91 5.90
CA ILE A 136 -5.74 -19.76 6.55
C ILE A 136 -6.94 -18.95 7.09
N GLY A 137 -6.85 -17.63 7.03
CA GLY A 137 -7.89 -16.68 7.44
C GLY A 137 -7.99 -15.50 6.47
N TRP A 138 -9.02 -14.68 6.63
CA TRP A 138 -9.17 -13.44 5.89
C TRP A 138 -8.05 -12.47 6.25
N VAL A 139 -7.42 -11.85 5.26
CA VAL A 139 -6.33 -10.89 5.47
C VAL A 139 -6.78 -9.48 5.12
N GLY A 140 -6.49 -8.52 6.01
CA GLY A 140 -6.74 -7.10 5.77
C GLY A 140 -5.87 -6.57 4.64
N ALA A 141 -6.46 -5.87 3.67
CA ALA A 141 -5.71 -5.39 2.50
C ALA A 141 -4.63 -4.35 2.85
N SER A 142 -4.87 -3.57 3.91
CA SER A 142 -3.93 -2.61 4.44
C SER A 142 -2.62 -3.25 4.91
N LEU A 143 -2.63 -4.53 5.32
CA LEU A 143 -1.45 -5.27 5.78
C LEU A 143 -0.51 -5.68 4.64
N LEU A 144 -0.93 -5.56 3.38
CA LEU A 144 -0.08 -5.90 2.22
C LEU A 144 0.87 -4.77 1.83
N PHE A 145 0.60 -3.54 2.25
CA PHE A 145 1.42 -2.38 1.89
C PHE A 145 2.46 -2.16 2.96
N GLU A 146 3.71 -2.36 2.58
CA GLU A 146 4.79 -2.08 3.50
C GLU A 146 5.90 -1.28 2.85
N ARG A 147 6.10 -0.08 3.40
CA ARG A 147 7.33 0.67 3.21
C ARG A 147 8.36 0.19 4.24
N ASN A 148 9.24 -0.70 3.78
CA ASN A 148 10.52 -1.06 4.40
C ASN A 148 10.50 -1.89 5.70
N GLN A 149 9.52 -2.77 5.97
CA GLN A 149 9.55 -3.54 7.22
C GLN A 149 9.27 -5.05 7.24
N GLU A 150 9.35 -5.83 6.15
CA GLU A 150 8.74 -7.19 6.06
C GLU A 150 7.27 -7.13 6.46
N PRO A 151 6.29 -7.30 5.52
CA PRO A 151 4.86 -7.17 5.79
C PRO A 151 4.59 -7.67 7.18
N SER A 152 3.81 -6.97 8.01
CA SER A 152 3.16 -7.54 9.19
C SER A 152 2.38 -8.77 8.73
N GLU A 153 3.14 -9.82 8.42
CA GLU A 153 2.78 -11.16 8.04
C GLU A 153 2.01 -11.52 9.28
N GLY A 154 0.68 -11.55 9.15
CA GLY A 154 -0.14 -12.16 10.17
C GLY A 154 0.61 -13.41 10.64
N PRO A 155 0.73 -13.61 11.97
CA PRO A 155 1.73 -14.50 12.56
C PRO A 155 1.81 -15.78 11.74
N CYS A 156 3.01 -16.18 11.33
CA CYS A 156 3.35 -17.30 10.44
C CYS A 156 2.36 -18.45 10.30
N ASP A 157 1.72 -18.83 11.40
CA ASP A 157 0.62 -19.77 11.49
C ASP A 157 -0.60 -19.40 10.61
N TRP A 158 -0.70 -18.15 10.16
CA TRP A 158 -1.73 -17.61 9.27
C TRP A 158 -1.44 -17.91 7.80
N LEU A 159 -0.20 -18.27 7.43
CA LEU A 159 0.15 -18.68 6.08
C LEU A 159 -0.19 -20.16 5.86
N ASN A 160 -0.84 -20.46 4.74
CA ASN A 160 -1.35 -21.80 4.46
C ASN A 160 -0.30 -22.68 3.76
N PHE A 161 0.87 -22.86 4.38
CA PHE A 161 1.98 -23.67 3.84
C PHE A 161 1.60 -25.15 3.61
N SER A 162 0.57 -25.63 4.29
CA SER A 162 0.11 -27.02 4.21
C SER A 162 -0.86 -27.30 3.06
N ASN A 163 -1.31 -26.29 2.32
CA ASN A 163 -2.23 -26.48 1.21
C ASN A 163 -1.48 -26.85 -0.09
N PRO A 164 -1.57 -28.11 -0.57
CA PRO A 164 -0.82 -28.57 -1.73
C PRO A 164 -1.36 -28.02 -3.06
N ASN A 165 -2.53 -27.36 -3.04
CA ASN A 165 -3.15 -26.83 -4.25
C ASN A 165 -2.59 -25.46 -4.67
N LEU A 166 -1.80 -24.81 -3.81
CA LEU A 166 -1.22 -23.50 -4.06
C LEU A 166 0.12 -23.63 -4.79
N LYS A 167 0.22 -23.01 -5.96
CA LYS A 167 1.31 -23.26 -6.91
C LYS A 167 2.45 -22.26 -6.84
N ASN A 168 2.21 -21.05 -6.31
CA ASN A 168 3.24 -20.01 -6.22
C ASN A 168 4.13 -20.17 -4.98
N LEU A 169 5.02 -21.17 -5.03
CA LEU A 169 5.99 -21.43 -3.95
C LEU A 169 6.91 -20.21 -3.70
N ALA A 170 7.31 -19.49 -4.74
CA ALA A 170 8.15 -18.30 -4.60
C ALA A 170 7.49 -17.20 -3.74
N TRP A 171 6.16 -17.08 -3.78
CA TRP A 171 5.42 -16.16 -2.92
C TRP A 171 5.57 -16.53 -1.44
N PHE A 172 5.50 -17.83 -1.13
CA PHE A 172 5.72 -18.36 0.21
C PHE A 172 7.19 -18.23 0.66
N GLU A 173 8.15 -18.47 -0.24
CA GLU A 173 9.58 -18.40 0.10
C GLU A 173 10.03 -17.00 0.49
N LYS A 174 9.51 -15.98 -0.20
CA LYS A 174 9.76 -14.57 0.15
C LYS A 174 9.23 -14.20 1.55
N ARG A 175 8.25 -14.97 2.04
CA ARG A 175 7.54 -14.79 3.31
C ARG A 175 7.77 -15.97 4.24
N ARG A 176 8.92 -16.65 4.06
CA ARG A 176 9.30 -17.72 4.97
C ARG A 176 9.61 -17.08 6.30
N CYS A 177 8.67 -17.30 7.20
CA CYS A 177 8.86 -17.31 8.63
C CYS A 177 10.25 -17.79 9.01
N ARG A 178 11.12 -16.87 9.44
CA ARG A 178 12.33 -17.28 10.14
C ARG A 178 11.86 -18.03 11.37
N SER A 179 12.09 -19.35 11.41
CA SER A 179 12.02 -20.09 12.65
C SER A 179 12.88 -19.33 13.65
N ARG A 180 12.30 -18.76 14.70
CA ARG A 180 13.09 -18.43 15.88
C ARG A 180 13.72 -19.74 16.33
N ARG A 181 15.02 -19.90 16.09
CA ARG A 181 15.83 -20.83 16.87
C ARG A 181 15.80 -20.38 18.33
#